data_AF-F4FZV1-F1
#
_entry.id   AF-F4FZV1-F1
#
_cell.length_a   1.000
_cell.length_b   1.000
_cell.length_c   1.000
_cell.angle_alpha   90.00
_cell.angle_beta   90.00
_cell.angle_gamma   90.00
#
_symmetry.space_group_name_H-M   'P 1'
#
loop_
_entity.id
_entity.type
_entity.pdbx_description
1 polymer ?
#
loop_
_entity_poly.entity_id
_entity_poly.type
_entity_poly.pdbx_seq_one_letter_code
_entity_poly.pdbx_strand_id
1 'polypeptide(L)'
;MLDHYAMFFAGSIIGYKMFKGSILALTLGSFVAVFWHIPLTFALAASDLPIRLICEVTLFLGGILAGSYIPRMSLAVKVTSLALYMLGDTFLSILFIIGSPEYSNVDFPYLKWGPSSLPLVGVTMFVVMNLVLVYVIVRVMRNISIL
;
A
#
# COMPACT_ATOMS: atom_id res chain seq x y z
N MET A 1 9.30 0.79 -1.03
CA MET A 1 8.07 0.30 -1.71
C MET A 1 7.74 -1.14 -1.36
N LEU A 2 8.56 -2.15 -1.68
CA LEU A 2 8.22 -3.55 -1.36
C LEU A 2 8.04 -3.80 0.15
N ASP A 3 8.95 -3.20 0.91
CA ASP A 3 8.93 -3.04 2.36
C ASP A 3 7.63 -2.40 2.89
N HIS A 4 7.07 -1.38 2.21
CA HIS A 4 5.80 -0.76 2.61
C HIS A 4 4.65 -1.79 2.56
N TYR A 5 4.57 -2.57 1.49
CA TYR A 5 3.57 -3.64 1.40
C TYR A 5 3.77 -4.66 2.50
N ALA A 6 5.00 -5.09 2.75
CA ALA A 6 5.30 -6.08 3.78
C ALA A 6 4.87 -5.58 5.17
N MET A 7 5.22 -4.35 5.53
CA MET A 7 4.90 -3.76 6.83
C MET A 7 3.39 -3.55 7.02
N PHE A 8 2.72 -2.95 6.03
CA PHE A 8 1.28 -2.71 6.11
C PHE A 8 0.48 -4.02 6.12
N PHE A 9 0.90 -5.01 5.32
CA PHE A 9 0.25 -6.32 5.27
C PHE A 9 0.48 -7.13 6.54
N ALA A 10 1.69 -7.11 7.11
CA ALA A 10 1.99 -7.73 8.40
C ALA A 10 1.10 -7.15 9.51
N GLY A 11 0.99 -5.82 9.58
CA GLY A 11 0.07 -5.14 10.49
C GLY A 11 -1.39 -5.57 10.23
N SER A 12 -1.81 -5.62 8.97
CA SER A 12 -3.17 -6.02 8.59
C SER A 12 -3.53 -7.44 9.03
N ILE A 13 -2.59 -8.40 8.94
CA ILE A 13 -2.81 -9.77 9.44
C ILE A 13 -3.02 -9.77 10.96
N ILE A 14 -2.18 -9.04 11.69
CA ILE A 14 -2.28 -8.93 13.15
C ILE A 14 -3.61 -8.27 13.53
N GLY A 15 -3.95 -7.15 12.88
CA GLY A 15 -5.23 -6.47 13.00
C GLY A 15 -6.40 -7.43 12.83
N TYR A 16 -6.42 -8.16 11.71
CA TYR A 16 -7.46 -9.13 11.35
C TYR A 16 -7.65 -10.24 12.39
N LYS A 17 -6.55 -10.77 12.95
CA LYS A 17 -6.61 -11.91 13.89
C LYS A 17 -6.91 -11.49 15.33
N MET A 18 -6.40 -10.33 15.77
CA MET A 18 -6.35 -9.98 17.18
C MET A 18 -7.39 -8.92 17.58
N PHE A 19 -7.90 -8.13 16.64
CA PHE A 19 -8.73 -6.96 16.93
C PHE A 19 -10.06 -6.99 16.19
N LYS A 20 -11.03 -6.22 16.69
CA LYS A 20 -12.35 -6.04 16.09
C LYS A 20 -12.67 -4.56 15.98
N GLY A 21 -12.07 -3.91 15.00
CA GLY A 21 -12.20 -2.48 14.75
C GLY A 21 -13.55 -2.08 14.14
N SER A 22 -13.58 -0.85 13.65
CA SER A 22 -14.73 -0.21 13.00
C SER A 22 -14.31 0.34 11.63
N ILE A 23 -15.27 0.83 10.85
CA ILE A 23 -14.97 1.51 9.58
C ILE A 23 -14.02 2.69 9.76
N LEU A 24 -14.06 3.37 10.92
CA LEU A 24 -13.11 4.44 11.23
C LEU A 24 -11.67 3.93 11.30
N ALA A 25 -11.45 2.73 11.86
CA ALA A 25 -10.12 2.11 11.90
C ALA A 25 -9.63 1.78 10.48
N LEU A 26 -10.51 1.31 9.59
CA LEU A 26 -10.19 1.15 8.18
C LEU A 26 -9.76 2.47 7.54
N THR A 27 -10.57 3.52 7.69
CA THR A 27 -10.29 4.82 7.08
C THR A 27 -8.99 5.42 7.58
N LEU A 28 -8.74 5.39 8.89
CA LEU A 28 -7.50 5.89 9.49
C LEU A 28 -6.28 5.07 9.04
N GLY A 29 -6.39 3.74 9.01
CA GLY A 29 -5.32 2.87 8.53
C GLY A 29 -4.97 3.12 7.06
N SER A 30 -5.99 3.19 6.20
CA SER A 30 -5.82 3.51 4.78
C SER A 30 -5.28 4.92 4.55
N PHE A 31 -5.68 5.90 5.37
CA PHE A 31 -5.15 7.26 5.31
C PHE A 31 -3.63 7.27 5.54
N VAL A 32 -3.12 6.49 6.51
CA VAL A 32 -1.68 6.39 6.75
C VAL A 32 -0.95 5.84 5.52
N ALA A 33 -1.52 4.82 4.86
CA ALA A 33 -0.94 4.30 3.62
C ALA A 33 -0.88 5.39 2.54
N VAL A 34 -1.99 6.10 2.28
CA VAL A 34 -2.02 7.18 1.28
C VAL A 34 -1.03 8.30 1.63
N PHE A 35 -0.98 8.70 2.90
CA PHE A 35 -0.12 9.77 3.38
C PHE A 35 1.35 9.55 3.02
N TRP A 36 1.88 8.33 3.16
CA TRP A 36 3.28 8.02 2.83
C TRP A 36 3.58 7.87 1.34
N HIS A 37 2.55 7.88 0.49
CA HIS A 37 2.69 7.82 -0.96
C HIS A 37 2.48 9.18 -1.63
N ILE A 38 2.22 10.25 -0.86
CA ILE A 38 2.25 11.62 -1.38
C ILE A 38 3.71 12.00 -1.71
N PRO A 39 3.99 12.75 -2.80
CA PRO A 39 5.35 13.07 -3.25
C PRO A 39 6.33 13.51 -2.15
N LEU A 40 5.95 14.50 -1.34
CA LEU A 40 6.82 15.06 -0.30
C LEU A 40 7.15 14.06 0.81
N THR A 41 6.14 13.40 1.37
CA THR A 41 6.32 12.45 2.47
C THR A 41 7.03 11.18 2.01
N PHE A 42 6.75 10.75 0.78
CA PHE A 42 7.50 9.69 0.10
C PHE A 42 8.98 10.07 0.04
N ALA A 43 9.30 11.25 -0.50
CA ALA A 43 10.68 11.71 -0.69
C ALA A 43 11.42 11.83 0.66
N LEU A 44 10.79 12.39 1.68
CA LEU A 44 11.36 12.51 3.03
C LEU A 44 11.68 11.14 3.65
N ALA A 45 10.74 10.19 3.59
CA ALA A 45 10.97 8.82 4.08
C ALA A 45 12.03 8.08 3.26
N ALA A 46 12.25 8.47 2.01
CA ALA A 46 13.24 7.91 1.12
C ALA A 46 14.68 8.38 1.42
N SER A 47 14.84 9.60 1.95
CA SER A 47 16.16 10.22 2.15
C SER A 47 16.63 10.28 3.60
N ASP A 48 15.71 10.28 4.57
CA ASP A 48 16.01 10.49 5.99
C ASP A 48 15.66 9.25 6.83
N LEU A 49 16.65 8.71 7.57
CA LEU A 49 16.50 7.46 8.32
C LEU A 49 15.52 7.57 9.50
N PRO A 50 15.53 8.64 10.32
CA PRO A 50 14.49 8.86 11.33
C PRO A 50 13.07 8.90 10.74
N ILE A 51 12.85 9.65 9.67
CA ILE A 51 11.53 9.72 9.00
C ILE A 51 11.16 8.36 8.40
N ARG A 52 12.13 7.64 7.85
CA ARG A 52 11.94 6.29 7.35
C ARG A 52 11.43 5.34 8.43
N LEU A 53 12.00 5.38 9.63
CA LEU A 53 11.55 4.58 10.77
C LEU A 53 10.10 4.94 11.16
N ILE A 54 9.78 6.23 11.21
CA ILE A 54 8.42 6.72 11.49
C ILE A 54 7.45 6.18 10.42
N CYS A 55 7.85 6.22 9.15
CA CYS A 55 7.08 5.67 8.05
C CYS A 55 6.78 4.19 8.24
N GLU A 56 7.78 3.36 8.50
CA GLU A 56 7.60 1.92 8.69
C GLU A 56 6.73 1.59 9.91
N VAL A 57 6.95 2.27 11.04
CA VAL A 57 6.15 2.07 12.27
C VAL A 57 4.70 2.48 12.04
N THR A 58 4.48 3.66 11.44
CA THR A 58 3.11 4.14 11.21
C THR A 58 2.40 3.31 10.14
N LEU A 59 3.07 2.84 9.09
CA LEU A 59 2.51 1.89 8.12
C LEU A 59 2.11 0.57 8.80
N PHE A 60 2.94 0.04 9.68
CA PHE A 60 2.60 -1.17 10.44
C PHE A 60 1.37 -0.96 11.33
N LEU A 61 1.33 0.14 12.09
CA LEU A 61 0.17 0.49 12.93
C LEU A 61 -1.08 0.77 12.09
N GLY A 62 -0.94 1.45 10.96
CA GLY A 62 -2.01 1.69 9.99
C GLY A 62 -2.55 0.39 9.42
N GLY A 63 -1.67 -0.58 9.15
CA GLY A 63 -2.03 -1.94 8.80
C GLY A 63 -2.87 -2.61 9.88
N ILE A 64 -2.46 -2.55 11.15
CA ILE A 64 -3.25 -3.09 12.27
C ILE A 64 -4.65 -2.48 12.31
N LEU A 65 -4.75 -1.15 12.17
CA LEU A 65 -6.04 -0.45 12.14
C LEU A 65 -6.91 -0.93 10.97
N ALA A 66 -6.36 -0.96 9.76
CA ALA A 66 -7.08 -1.39 8.56
C ALA A 66 -7.53 -2.86 8.66
N GLY A 67 -6.62 -3.74 9.06
CA GLY A 67 -6.87 -5.17 9.25
C GLY A 67 -7.94 -5.48 10.29
N SER A 68 -8.01 -4.68 11.36
CA SER A 68 -8.93 -4.92 12.47
C SER A 68 -10.41 -4.88 12.10
N TYR A 69 -10.77 -4.20 11.00
CA TYR A 69 -12.16 -4.11 10.55
C TYR A 69 -12.54 -5.21 9.54
N ILE A 70 -11.56 -5.83 8.87
CA ILE A 70 -11.79 -6.86 7.83
C ILE A 70 -12.75 -7.98 8.26
N PRO A 71 -12.71 -8.54 9.49
CA PRO A 71 -13.62 -9.59 9.90
C PRO A 71 -15.10 -9.19 9.90
N ARG A 72 -15.39 -7.89 10.05
CA ARG A 72 -16.75 -7.32 10.12
C ARG A 72 -17.22 -6.71 8.80
N MET A 73 -16.35 -6.64 7.78
CA MET A 73 -16.71 -6.08 6.49
C MET A 73 -17.72 -6.98 5.76
N SER A 74 -18.75 -6.38 5.18
CA SER A 74 -19.57 -7.03 4.17
C SER A 74 -18.73 -7.37 2.94
N LEU A 75 -19.19 -8.32 2.11
CA LEU A 75 -18.50 -8.67 0.88
C LEU A 75 -18.30 -7.44 -0.03
N ALA A 76 -19.32 -6.59 -0.14
CA ALA A 76 -19.24 -5.34 -0.89
C ALA A 76 -18.10 -4.45 -0.40
N VAL A 77 -17.97 -4.23 0.92
CA VAL A 77 -16.88 -3.41 1.48
C VAL A 77 -15.51 -4.04 1.23
N LYS A 78 -15.38 -5.37 1.32
CA LYS A 78 -14.11 -6.06 1.00
C LYS A 78 -13.70 -5.86 -0.46
N VAL A 79 -14.63 -6.08 -1.38
CA VAL A 79 -14.39 -5.91 -2.83
C VAL A 79 -14.08 -4.47 -3.17
N THR A 80 -14.84 -3.50 -2.64
CA THR A 80 -14.57 -2.07 -2.85
C THR A 80 -13.22 -1.66 -2.27
N SER A 81 -12.87 -2.13 -1.08
CA SER A 81 -11.57 -1.80 -0.45
C SER A 81 -10.41 -2.36 -1.27
N LEU A 82 -10.54 -3.59 -1.79
CA LEU A 82 -9.55 -4.19 -2.68
C LEU A 82 -9.44 -3.41 -3.99
N ALA A 83 -10.56 -3.02 -4.59
CA ALA A 83 -10.57 -2.24 -5.84
C ALA A 83 -9.90 -0.86 -5.65
N LEU A 84 -10.19 -0.16 -4.55
CA LEU A 84 -9.58 1.13 -4.22
C LEU A 84 -8.08 1.00 -3.98
N TYR A 85 -7.66 -0.05 -3.25
CA TYR A 85 -6.25 -0.37 -3.07
C TYR A 85 -5.55 -0.58 -4.42
N MET A 86 -6.09 -1.46 -5.28
CA MET A 86 -5.51 -1.74 -6.59
C MET A 86 -5.45 -0.50 -7.48
N LEU A 87 -6.47 0.36 -7.43
CA LEU A 87 -6.53 1.59 -8.21
C LEU A 87 -5.43 2.58 -7.76
N GLY A 88 -5.30 2.82 -6.47
CA GLY A 88 -4.27 3.72 -5.92
C GLY A 88 -2.86 3.25 -6.28
N ASP A 89 -2.61 1.96 -6.14
CA ASP A 89 -1.32 1.35 -6.47
C ASP A 89 -1.01 1.39 -7.97
N THR A 90 -2.02 1.14 -8.81
CA THR A 90 -1.87 1.23 -10.27
C THR A 90 -1.57 2.67 -10.68
N PHE A 91 -2.27 3.65 -10.08
CA PHE A 91 -2.02 5.05 -10.35
C PHE A 91 -0.57 5.45 -9.99
N LEU A 92 -0.11 5.08 -8.79
CA LEU A 92 1.27 5.36 -8.37
C LEU A 92 2.30 4.63 -9.25
N SER A 93 2.04 3.38 -9.61
CA SER A 93 2.90 2.62 -10.51
C SER A 93 3.02 3.29 -11.88
N ILE A 94 1.93 3.81 -12.45
CA ILE A 94 1.96 4.56 -13.71
C ILE A 94 2.85 5.80 -13.58
N LEU A 95 2.72 6.57 -12.50
CA LEU A 95 3.58 7.73 -12.25
C LEU A 95 5.06 7.35 -12.21
N PHE A 96 5.39 6.19 -11.64
CA PHE A 96 6.77 5.70 -11.61
C PHE A 96 7.23 5.22 -12.99
N ILE A 97 6.38 4.53 -13.75
CA ILE A 97 6.68 4.03 -15.10
C ILE A 97 7.00 5.18 -16.06
N ILE A 98 6.26 6.29 -15.99
CA ILE A 98 6.53 7.47 -16.83
C ILE A 98 7.70 8.32 -16.31
N GLY A 99 8.30 7.96 -15.18
CA GLY A 99 9.37 8.70 -14.55
C GLY A 99 8.94 10.08 -14.05
N SER A 100 7.79 10.18 -13.38
CA SER A 100 7.25 11.47 -12.90
C SER A 100 8.31 12.24 -12.08
N PRO A 101 8.58 13.52 -12.41
CA PRO A 101 9.53 14.37 -11.69
C PRO A 101 9.27 14.44 -10.19
N GLU A 102 7.99 14.40 -9.81
CA GLU A 102 7.45 14.50 -8.45
C GLU A 102 7.97 13.41 -7.50
N TYR A 103 8.55 12.32 -8.00
CA TYR A 103 9.10 11.25 -7.16
C TYR A 103 10.62 11.07 -7.33
N SER A 104 11.28 12.10 -7.86
CA SER A 104 12.68 12.06 -8.26
C SER A 104 13.47 13.28 -7.78
N ASN A 105 14.78 13.25 -8.01
CA ASN A 105 15.66 14.37 -7.70
C ASN A 105 15.44 15.64 -8.54
N VAL A 106 14.51 15.64 -9.49
CA VAL A 106 14.10 16.84 -10.23
C VAL A 106 13.37 17.81 -9.30
N ASP A 107 12.35 17.32 -8.59
CA ASP A 107 11.57 18.15 -7.66
C ASP A 107 12.12 18.07 -6.23
N PHE A 108 12.85 17.00 -5.89
CA PHE A 108 13.44 16.78 -4.57
C PHE A 108 14.96 16.53 -4.65
N PRO A 109 15.80 17.58 -4.76
CA PRO A 109 17.24 17.46 -5.06
C PRO A 109 18.06 16.63 -4.08
N TYR A 110 17.56 16.39 -2.87
CA TYR A 110 18.19 15.55 -1.85
C TYR A 110 18.03 14.04 -2.10
N LEU A 111 17.20 13.63 -3.06
CA LEU A 111 17.07 12.23 -3.50
C LEU A 111 18.29 11.80 -4.32
N LYS A 112 18.72 10.55 -4.13
CA LYS A 112 19.89 9.98 -4.82
C LYS A 112 19.57 9.41 -6.21
N TRP A 113 18.33 9.56 -6.67
CA TRP A 113 17.87 8.98 -7.92
C TRP A 113 17.08 9.97 -8.76
N GLY A 114 17.23 9.84 -10.08
CA GLY A 114 16.46 10.62 -11.04
C GLY A 114 15.33 9.82 -11.68
N PRO A 115 14.58 10.43 -12.62
CA PRO A 115 13.46 9.81 -13.31
C PRO A 115 13.77 8.45 -13.93
N SER A 116 15.02 8.20 -14.35
CA SER A 116 15.43 6.95 -15.00
C SER A 116 15.41 5.72 -14.08
N SER A 117 15.41 5.88 -12.75
CA SER A 117 15.34 4.74 -11.82
C SER A 117 13.90 4.30 -11.50
N LEU A 118 12.92 5.20 -11.68
CA LEU A 118 11.54 4.97 -11.30
C LEU A 118 10.83 3.89 -12.14
N PRO A 119 11.07 3.76 -13.46
CA PRO A 119 10.32 2.81 -14.27
C PRO A 119 10.45 1.36 -13.80
N LEU A 120 11.65 0.95 -13.38
CA LEU A 120 11.87 -0.39 -12.85
C LEU A 120 11.05 -0.64 -11.57
N VAL A 121 10.98 0.37 -10.69
CA VAL A 121 10.20 0.30 -9.45
C VAL A 121 8.71 0.23 -9.77
N GLY A 122 8.22 1.07 -10.69
CA GLY A 122 6.84 1.10 -11.13
C GLY A 122 6.38 -0.23 -11.76
N VAL A 123 7.17 -0.80 -12.67
CA VAL A 123 6.90 -2.12 -13.25
C VAL A 123 6.89 -3.21 -12.19
N THR A 124 7.85 -3.18 -11.26
CA THR A 124 7.92 -4.17 -10.16
C THR A 124 6.66 -4.11 -9.29
N MET A 125 6.23 -2.90 -8.91
CA MET A 125 4.98 -2.71 -8.15
C MET A 125 3.78 -3.26 -8.92
N PHE A 126 3.65 -2.93 -10.21
CA PHE A 126 2.56 -3.41 -11.05
C PHE A 126 2.48 -4.94 -11.08
N VAL A 127 3.62 -5.61 -11.31
CA VAL A 127 3.67 -7.07 -11.37
C VAL A 127 3.29 -7.70 -10.03
N VAL A 128 3.90 -7.24 -8.93
CA VAL A 128 3.63 -7.80 -7.60
C VAL A 128 2.15 -7.63 -7.22
N MET A 129 1.55 -6.47 -7.50
CA MET A 129 0.14 -6.23 -7.22
C MET A 129 -0.79 -7.11 -8.04
N ASN A 130 -0.51 -7.31 -9.32
CA ASN A 130 -1.32 -8.20 -10.16
C ASN A 130 -1.22 -9.66 -9.70
N LEU A 131 -0.04 -10.12 -9.25
CA LEU A 131 0.12 -11.46 -8.67
C LEU A 131 -0.74 -11.62 -7.41
N VAL A 132 -0.76 -10.61 -6.53
CA VAL A 132 -1.63 -10.61 -5.33
C VAL A 132 -3.11 -10.64 -5.73
N LEU A 133 -3.52 -9.83 -6.71
CA LEU A 133 -4.90 -9.80 -7.19
C LEU A 133 -5.33 -11.17 -7.74
N VAL A 134 -4.52 -11.77 -8.62
CA VAL A 134 -4.79 -13.10 -9.17
C VAL A 134 -4.91 -14.14 -8.05
N TYR A 135 -3.98 -14.12 -7.08
CA TYR A 135 -4.05 -15.01 -5.92
C TYR A 135 -5.35 -14.84 -5.13
N VAL A 136 -5.77 -13.60 -4.85
CA VAL A 136 -7.01 -13.31 -4.11
C VAL A 136 -8.23 -13.79 -4.89
N ILE A 137 -8.31 -13.49 -6.19
CA ILE A 137 -9.41 -13.93 -7.07
C ILE A 137 -9.51 -15.46 -7.07
N VAL A 138 -8.40 -16.16 -7.29
CA VAL A 138 -8.36 -17.64 -7.29
C VAL A 138 -8.82 -18.20 -5.95
N ARG A 139 -8.41 -17.61 -4.82
CA ARG A 139 -8.84 -18.06 -3.48
C ARG A 139 -10.33 -17.81 -3.24
N VAL A 140 -10.87 -16.67 -3.68
CA VAL A 140 -12.29 -16.37 -3.59
C VAL A 140 -13.09 -17.34 -4.45
N MET A 141 -12.70 -17.55 -5.71
CA MET A 141 -13.36 -18.49 -6.62
C MET A 141 -13.36 -19.92 -6.07
N ARG A 142 -12.23 -20.39 -5.54
CA ARG A 142 -12.14 -21.73 -4.93
C ARG A 142 -13.03 -21.89 -3.70
N ASN A 143 -13.13 -20.86 -2.86
CA ASN A 143 -14.02 -20.92 -1.68
C ASN A 143 -15.50 -20.88 -2.08
N ILE A 144 -15.84 -20.19 -3.17
CA ILE A 144 -17.20 -20.16 -3.73
C ILE A 144 -17.54 -21.49 -4.41
N SER A 145 -16.59 -22.14 -5.09
CA SER A 145 -16.80 -23.41 -5.79
C SER A 145 -16.83 -24.66 -4.90
N ILE A 146 -16.66 -24.51 -3.57
CA ILE A 146 -16.78 -25.60 -2.58
C ILE A 146 -18.18 -25.58 -1.90
N LEU A 147 -19.05 -24.64 -2.30
CA LEU A 147 -20.50 -24.69 -2.07
C LEU A 147 -21.20 -25.37 -3.24
#